data_AF-G4QFV5-F1
#
_entry.id   AF-G4QFV5-F1
#
_cell.length_a   1.000
_cell.length_b   1.000
_cell.length_c   1.000
_cell.angle_alpha   90.00
_cell.angle_beta   90.00
_cell.angle_gamma   90.00
#
_symmetry.space_group_name_H-M   'P 1'
#
loop_
_entity.id
_entity.type
_entity.pdbx_description
1 polymer ?
#
loop_
_entity_poly.entity_id
_entity_poly.type
_entity_poly.pdbx_seq_one_letter_code
_entity_poly.pdbx_strand_id
1 'polypeptide(L)' 'MPQNKVATPRTRQDMTNQQHAHEDEGHVHGPDCNHHHHEVQTPIVRAGAKIGRNDVCPCGSEKKYKKCCGK' A
#
# COMPACT_ATOMS: atom_id res chain seq x y z
N MET A 1 28.25 7.47 -34.37
CA MET A 1 28.29 8.00 -32.99
C MET A 1 27.35 9.20 -32.92
N PRO A 2 26.31 9.17 -32.07
CA PRO A 2 25.30 10.23 -31.96
C PRO A 2 25.81 11.37 -31.08
N GLN A 3 25.40 12.62 -31.34
CA GLN A 3 25.56 13.71 -30.38
C GLN A 3 24.21 14.32 -30.01
N ASN A 4 24.02 14.33 -28.69
CA ASN A 4 22.77 14.44 -27.95
C ASN A 4 22.21 15.87 -27.94
N LYS A 5 20.89 16.00 -28.06
CA LYS A 5 20.19 17.26 -27.81
C LYS A 5 20.12 17.51 -26.30
N VAL A 6 20.64 18.65 -25.88
CA VAL A 6 20.73 19.08 -24.47
C VAL A 6 19.32 19.38 -23.94
N ALA A 7 18.93 18.73 -22.85
CA ALA A 7 17.69 19.00 -22.14
C ALA A 7 17.84 20.27 -21.27
N THR A 8 16.96 21.24 -21.47
CA THR A 8 16.83 22.45 -20.62
C THR A 8 16.29 22.09 -19.22
N PRO A 9 16.68 22.84 -18.17
CA PRO A 9 16.31 22.51 -16.80
C PRO A 9 14.86 22.89 -16.49
N ARG A 10 14.10 21.94 -15.94
CA ARG A 10 12.75 22.17 -15.41
C ARG A 10 12.84 23.09 -14.18
N THR A 11 12.25 24.27 -14.28
CA THR A 11 12.13 25.23 -13.18
C THR A 11 11.33 24.61 -12.03
N ARG A 12 11.89 24.70 -10.81
CA ARG A 12 11.35 24.17 -9.57
C ARG A 12 10.14 25.03 -9.16
N GLN A 13 8.94 24.51 -9.36
CA GLN A 13 7.72 25.15 -8.84
C GLN A 13 7.45 24.68 -7.42
N ASP A 14 7.04 25.65 -6.60
CA ASP A 14 7.03 25.69 -5.14
C ASP A 14 5.90 24.84 -4.52
N MET A 15 6.24 24.08 -3.48
CA MET A 15 5.31 23.25 -2.70
C MET A 15 4.58 24.13 -1.67
N THR A 16 3.45 24.73 -2.04
CA THR A 16 2.54 25.29 -1.02
C THR A 16 1.44 24.28 -0.69
N ASN A 17 1.52 23.87 0.57
CA ASN A 17 0.69 22.97 1.35
C ASN A 17 -0.83 23.16 1.11
N GLN A 18 -1.44 22.32 0.27
CA GLN A 18 -2.89 22.15 0.25
C GLN A 18 -3.21 20.72 0.67
N GLN A 19 -3.49 20.57 1.97
CA GLN A 19 -4.05 19.36 2.56
C GLN A 19 -5.47 19.21 2.03
N HIS A 20 -5.69 18.29 1.11
CA HIS A 20 -7.04 17.88 0.74
C HIS A 20 -7.62 17.04 1.87
N ALA A 21 -8.61 17.59 2.57
CA ALA A 21 -9.50 16.80 3.39
C ALA A 21 -10.27 15.86 2.45
N HIS A 22 -9.99 14.56 2.52
CA HIS A 22 -10.80 13.56 1.85
C HIS A 22 -12.10 13.41 2.63
N GLU A 23 -13.12 14.14 2.19
CA GLU A 23 -14.50 13.90 2.58
C GLU A 23 -14.98 12.68 1.76
N ASP A 24 -15.75 11.81 2.39
CA ASP A 24 -16.17 10.47 1.95
C ASP A 24 -17.15 10.52 0.76
N GLU A 25 -16.78 11.21 -0.32
CA GLU A 25 -17.56 11.28 -1.56
C GLU A 25 -17.06 10.14 -2.47
N GLY A 26 -17.87 9.08 -2.54
CA GLY A 26 -17.56 7.79 -3.16
C GLY A 26 -16.85 7.86 -4.51
N HIS A 27 -15.81 7.04 -4.65
CA HIS A 27 -15.00 6.88 -5.85
C HIS A 27 -15.85 6.58 -7.11
N VAL A 28 -15.75 7.43 -8.14
CA VAL A 28 -16.55 7.34 -9.37
C VAL A 28 -15.96 6.28 -10.32
N HIS A 29 -16.63 5.12 -10.41
CA HIS A 29 -16.28 4.07 -11.38
C HIS A 29 -16.96 4.35 -12.74
N GLY A 30 -16.18 4.63 -13.79
CA GLY A 30 -16.67 4.77 -15.16
C GLY A 30 -17.21 3.46 -15.77
N PRO A 31 -17.85 3.52 -16.96
CA PRO A 31 -18.62 2.39 -17.52
C PRO A 31 -17.81 1.15 -17.92
N ASP A 32 -16.47 1.19 -17.85
CA ASP A 32 -15.56 0.10 -18.22
C ASP A 32 -14.49 -0.18 -17.14
N CYS A 33 -14.85 0.02 -15.87
CA CYS A 33 -13.98 -0.43 -14.77
C CYS A 33 -13.93 -1.96 -14.76
N ASN A 34 -12.86 -2.57 -15.25
CA ASN A 34 -12.63 -4.03 -15.18
C ASN A 34 -12.26 -4.48 -13.75
N HIS A 35 -13.03 -4.04 -12.77
CA HIS A 35 -12.98 -4.54 -11.41
C HIS A 35 -14.12 -5.55 -11.28
N HIS A 36 -13.74 -6.82 -11.23
CA HIS A 36 -14.69 -7.90 -10.99
C HIS A 36 -15.40 -7.63 -9.66
N HIS A 37 -16.74 -7.53 -9.68
CA HIS A 37 -17.56 -7.44 -8.48
C HIS A 37 -17.32 -8.69 -7.66
N HIS A 38 -16.40 -8.56 -6.72
CA HIS A 38 -15.99 -9.63 -5.84
C HIS A 38 -17.11 -9.83 -4.82
N GLU A 39 -17.76 -10.98 -4.88
CA GLU A 39 -18.76 -11.42 -3.91
C GLU A 39 -18.21 -11.19 -2.49
N VAL A 40 -19.03 -10.59 -1.62
CA VAL A 40 -18.59 -10.13 -0.30
C VAL A 40 -18.19 -11.34 0.55
N GLN A 41 -16.89 -11.64 0.57
CA GLN A 41 -16.35 -12.69 1.41
C GLN A 41 -16.40 -12.24 2.87
N THR A 42 -16.92 -13.11 3.75
CA THR A 42 -16.90 -12.83 5.19
C THR A 42 -15.46 -12.75 5.70
N PRO A 43 -15.13 -11.78 6.56
CA PRO A 43 -13.78 -11.62 7.07
C PRO A 43 -13.39 -12.84 7.93
N ILE A 44 -12.24 -13.44 7.62
CA ILE A 44 -11.69 -14.55 8.41
C ILE A 44 -11.21 -13.99 9.76
N VAL A 45 -11.91 -14.35 10.83
CA VAL A 45 -11.48 -14.03 12.20
C VAL A 45 -10.40 -15.01 12.62
N ARG A 46 -9.27 -14.47 13.10
CA ARG A 46 -8.20 -15.31 13.66
C ARG A 46 -8.67 -15.89 15.00
N ALA A 47 -8.55 -17.21 15.16
CA ALA A 47 -8.88 -17.89 16.42
C ALA A 47 -7.86 -17.59 17.55
N GLY A 48 -6.66 -17.10 17.22
CA GLY A 48 -5.57 -16.88 18.16
C GLY A 48 -5.34 -15.40 18.51
N ALA A 49 -4.56 -15.18 19.57
CA ALA A 49 -4.12 -13.86 19.98
C ALA A 49 -3.34 -13.14 18.87
N LYS A 50 -3.46 -11.81 18.82
CA LYS A 50 -2.68 -10.97 17.90
C LYS A 50 -1.21 -11.07 18.28
N ILE A 51 -0.42 -11.74 17.44
CA ILE A 51 1.03 -11.79 17.62
C ILE A 51 1.67 -10.46 17.20
N GLY A 52 2.46 -9.88 18.10
CA GLY A 52 3.22 -8.68 17.82
C GLY A 52 4.43 -8.98 16.92
N ARG A 53 4.82 -7.96 16.14
CA ARG A 53 5.92 -8.05 15.17
C ARG A 53 7.25 -8.54 15.76
N ASN A 54 7.50 -8.26 17.05
CA ASN A 54 8.75 -8.61 17.74
C ASN A 54 8.65 -9.88 18.58
N ASP A 55 7.47 -10.46 18.76
CA ASP A 55 7.26 -11.65 19.59
C ASP A 55 7.88 -12.90 18.96
N VAL A 56 8.04 -13.95 19.76
CA VAL A 56 8.57 -15.23 19.27
C VAL A 56 7.62 -15.84 18.24
N CYS A 57 8.15 -16.39 17.15
CA CYS A 57 7.33 -17.00 16.11
C CYS A 57 6.61 -18.27 16.64
N PRO A 58 5.28 -18.41 16.43
CA PRO A 58 4.52 -19.59 16.85
C PRO A 58 4.85 -20.83 16.00
N CYS A 59 5.65 -20.65 14.95
CA CYS A 59 6.20 -21.71 14.12
C CYS A 59 7.34 -22.51 14.79
N GLY A 60 7.73 -22.17 16.04
CA GLY A 60 8.76 -22.88 16.79
C GLY A 60 10.19 -22.53 16.41
N SER A 61 10.41 -21.46 15.62
CA SER A 61 11.75 -21.09 15.15
C SER A 61 12.55 -20.23 16.12
N GLU A 62 11.97 -19.88 17.28
CA GLU A 62 12.50 -18.96 18.31
C GLU A 62 12.91 -17.55 17.80
N LYS A 63 12.73 -17.29 16.51
CA LYS A 63 13.01 -16.00 15.88
C LYS A 63 11.83 -15.06 16.10
N LYS A 64 12.11 -13.75 16.20
CA LYS A 64 11.08 -12.71 16.19
C LYS A 64 10.16 -12.88 14.98
N TYR A 65 8.85 -12.70 15.14
CA TYR A 65 7.82 -12.92 14.10
C TYR A 65 8.21 -12.23 12.79
N LYS A 66 8.64 -10.97 12.83
CA LYS A 66 9.11 -10.20 11.66
C LYS A 66 10.30 -10.76 10.89
N LYS A 67 11.11 -11.59 11.53
CA LYS A 67 12.28 -12.21 10.92
C LYS A 67 11.96 -13.62 10.42
N CYS A 68 10.78 -14.15 10.75
CA CYS A 68 10.31 -15.48 10.39
C CYS A 68 9.07 -15.41 9.50
N CYS A 69 7.86 -15.66 10.03
CA CYS A 69 6.61 -15.71 9.27
C CYS A 69 5.99 -14.35 8.95
N GLY A 70 6.43 -13.28 9.60
CA GLY A 70 5.94 -11.91 9.41
C GLY A 70 6.87 -11.02 8.59
N LYS A 71 7.65 -11.61 7.68
CA LYS A 71 8.41 -10.86 6.67
C LYS A 71 7.45 -10.19 5.69
#